data_AF-A0A497STQ3-F1
#
_entry.id   AF-A0A497STQ3-F1
#
_cell.length_a   1.000
_cell.length_b   1.000
_cell.length_c   1.000
_cell.angle_alpha   90.00
_cell.angle_beta   90.00
_cell.angle_gamma   90.00
#
_symmetry.space_group_name_H-M   'P 1'
#
loop_
_entity.id
_entity.type
_entity.pdbx_description
1 polymer ?
#
loop_
_entity_poly.entity_id
_entity_poly.type
_entity_poly.pdbx_seq_one_letter_code
_entity_poly.pdbx_strand_id
1 'polypeptide(L)'
;MKKSDLEILSEKFENIGLTTYQSSALATLLILKEAKALEIANISGIPKARIYQILEELMKVGLIRKKPTRPAIYRSLEPEKVMKNLMKYKKKKLLEEMNLLKEEGEEIFKILETYKHEKTTTTHPIFEILSGGEVSEAETRKIYRKARNNLKIISGVFEYLPHVMDELIDAKKRGVKIKVILKKNVKDKRSKMIQNNVISKLNNIAEVRMVDDTPLRGTIGNDICILSVDEGKVIPFEKEVIISENPKLVRAMNHYFDLLWGNP
;
A
#
# COMPACT_ATOMS: atom_id res chain seq x y z
N MET A 1 -34.53 19.36 -22.17
CA MET A 1 -33.56 18.68 -21.29
C MET A 1 -32.30 18.49 -22.10
N LYS A 2 -31.16 19.10 -21.74
CA LYS A 2 -29.93 18.85 -22.49
C LYS A 2 -29.52 17.42 -22.15
N LYS A 3 -29.43 16.57 -23.17
CA LYS A 3 -29.00 15.17 -23.07
C LYS A 3 -27.69 15.03 -22.26
N SER A 4 -26.87 16.09 -22.24
CA SER A 4 -25.65 16.22 -21.45
C SER A 4 -25.83 16.01 -19.95
N ASP A 5 -26.89 16.51 -19.31
CA ASP A 5 -26.95 16.52 -17.83
C ASP A 5 -27.23 15.13 -17.27
N LEU A 6 -28.04 14.34 -17.98
CA LEU A 6 -28.31 12.94 -17.65
C LEU A 6 -27.05 12.08 -17.85
N GLU A 7 -26.32 12.31 -18.94
CA GLU A 7 -25.06 11.61 -19.25
C GLU A 7 -24.01 11.91 -18.17
N ILE A 8 -23.81 13.19 -17.82
CA ILE A 8 -22.88 13.62 -16.76
C ILE A 8 -23.24 12.99 -15.42
N LEU A 9 -24.52 13.03 -15.02
CA LEU A 9 -24.94 12.45 -13.74
C LEU A 9 -24.76 10.92 -13.72
N SER A 10 -25.09 10.25 -14.82
CA SER A 10 -24.90 8.80 -14.94
C SER A 10 -23.42 8.43 -14.81
N GLU A 11 -22.54 9.15 -15.50
CA GLU A 11 -21.09 8.97 -15.40
C GLU A 11 -20.58 9.20 -13.96
N LYS A 12 -21.07 10.22 -13.25
CA LYS A 12 -20.72 10.45 -11.83
C LYS A 12 -21.15 9.28 -10.94
N PHE A 13 -22.33 8.69 -11.18
CA PHE A 13 -22.80 7.53 -10.43
C PHE A 13 -22.01 6.25 -10.75
N GLU A 14 -21.60 6.07 -12.00
CA GLU A 14 -20.71 4.97 -12.41
C GLU A 14 -19.33 5.07 -11.75
N ASN A 15 -18.75 6.27 -11.72
CA ASN A 15 -17.45 6.52 -11.08
C ASN A 15 -17.45 6.19 -9.58
N ILE A 16 -18.60 6.33 -8.91
CA ILE A 16 -18.75 5.93 -7.51
C ILE A 16 -19.22 4.48 -7.36
N GLY A 17 -19.30 3.71 -8.44
CA GLY A 17 -19.48 2.27 -8.47
C GLY A 17 -20.92 1.78 -8.38
N LEU A 18 -21.87 2.48 -9.02
CA LEU A 18 -23.14 1.90 -9.47
C LEU A 18 -22.96 1.33 -10.90
N THR A 19 -23.79 0.36 -11.29
CA THR A 19 -23.75 -0.16 -12.66
C THR A 19 -24.33 0.86 -13.65
N THR A 20 -23.97 0.78 -14.93
CA THR A 20 -24.45 1.70 -15.98
C THR A 20 -25.97 1.88 -15.97
N TYR A 21 -26.71 0.78 -15.79
CA TYR A 21 -28.17 0.83 -15.73
C TYR A 21 -28.69 1.42 -14.41
N GLN A 22 -28.08 1.11 -13.27
CA GLN A 22 -28.44 1.73 -11.99
C GLN A 22 -28.20 3.24 -12.03
N SER A 23 -27.05 3.66 -12.55
CA SER A 23 -26.66 5.06 -12.72
C SER A 23 -27.66 5.82 -13.60
N SER A 24 -27.98 5.25 -14.77
CA SER A 24 -28.92 5.87 -15.71
C SER A 24 -30.34 5.97 -15.12
N ALA A 25 -30.83 4.93 -14.44
CA ALA A 25 -32.15 4.94 -13.81
C ALA A 25 -32.22 5.94 -12.64
N LEU A 26 -31.19 5.98 -11.80
CA LEU A 26 -31.12 6.89 -10.65
C LEU A 26 -30.99 8.35 -11.10
N ALA A 27 -30.13 8.64 -12.07
CA ALA A 27 -29.98 9.98 -12.63
C ALA A 27 -31.31 10.48 -13.25
N THR A 28 -31.99 9.61 -14.01
CA THR A 28 -33.32 9.90 -14.56
C THR A 28 -34.33 10.25 -13.45
N LEU A 29 -34.37 9.46 -12.37
CA LEU A 29 -35.28 9.71 -11.26
C LEU A 29 -34.92 10.95 -10.43
N LEU A 30 -33.65 11.33 -10.33
CA LEU A 30 -33.24 12.56 -9.65
C LEU A 30 -33.67 13.81 -10.43
N ILE A 31 -33.60 13.76 -11.76
CA ILE A 31 -34.06 14.84 -12.64
C ILE A 31 -35.58 14.95 -12.62
N LEU A 32 -36.29 13.83 -12.82
CA LEU A 32 -37.76 13.81 -12.91
C LEU A 32 -38.45 13.92 -11.54
N LYS A 33 -37.71 13.67 -10.45
CA LYS A 33 -38.19 13.45 -9.07
C LYS A 33 -39.07 12.22 -8.92
N GLU A 34 -40.07 12.02 -9.78
CA GLU A 34 -40.93 10.85 -9.81
C GLU A 34 -41.38 10.48 -11.23
N ALA A 35 -41.47 9.17 -11.51
CA ALA A 35 -41.87 8.65 -12.82
C ALA A 35 -42.34 7.19 -12.73
N LYS A 36 -43.07 6.71 -13.74
CA LYS A 36 -43.42 5.29 -13.88
C LYS A 36 -42.23 4.50 -14.44
N ALA A 37 -42.17 3.20 -14.15
CA ALA A 37 -41.07 2.34 -14.63
C ALA A 37 -40.82 2.43 -16.14
N LEU A 38 -41.88 2.41 -16.96
CA LEU A 38 -41.74 2.49 -18.42
C LEU A 38 -41.27 3.87 -18.91
N GLU A 39 -41.62 4.95 -18.20
CA GLU A 39 -41.13 6.30 -18.51
C GLU A 39 -39.64 6.41 -18.21
N ILE A 40 -39.22 5.87 -17.06
CA ILE A 40 -37.80 5.80 -16.68
C ILE A 40 -37.03 5.02 -17.74
N ALA A 41 -37.49 3.83 -18.11
CA ALA A 41 -36.84 2.98 -19.11
C ALA A 41 -36.65 3.71 -20.46
N ASN A 42 -37.67 4.42 -20.92
CA ASN A 42 -37.61 5.15 -22.18
C ASN A 42 -36.60 6.30 -22.15
N ILE A 43 -36.55 7.07 -21.05
CA ILE A 43 -35.66 8.22 -20.91
C ILE A 43 -34.21 7.78 -20.65
N SER A 44 -34.03 6.75 -19.84
CA SER A 44 -32.72 6.24 -19.44
C SER A 44 -32.10 5.29 -20.47
N GLY A 45 -32.81 4.94 -21.55
CA GLY A 45 -32.36 3.97 -22.55
C GLY A 45 -32.24 2.52 -22.04
N ILE A 46 -32.87 2.20 -20.90
CA ILE A 46 -32.79 0.87 -20.29
C ILE A 46 -33.85 -0.04 -20.93
N PRO A 47 -33.50 -1.29 -21.30
CA PRO A 47 -34.49 -2.23 -21.82
C PRO A 47 -35.67 -2.42 -20.85
N LYS A 48 -36.90 -2.36 -21.36
CA LYS A 48 -38.13 -2.50 -20.55
C LYS A 48 -38.18 -3.79 -19.73
N ALA A 49 -37.56 -4.87 -20.21
CA ALA A 49 -37.46 -6.14 -19.49
C ALA A 49 -36.60 -6.06 -18.22
N ARG A 50 -35.65 -5.11 -18.14
CA ARG A 50 -34.70 -5.00 -17.02
C ARG A 50 -35.07 -3.92 -15.99
N ILE A 51 -35.90 -2.93 -16.36
CA ILE A 51 -36.11 -1.75 -15.51
C ILE A 51 -36.64 -2.09 -14.12
N TYR A 52 -37.54 -3.08 -13.99
CA TYR A 52 -38.09 -3.47 -12.70
C TYR A 52 -37.04 -4.06 -11.78
N GLN A 53 -36.13 -4.91 -12.30
CA GLN A 53 -35.01 -5.45 -11.53
C GLN A 53 -34.10 -4.32 -11.03
N ILE A 54 -33.75 -3.38 -11.90
CA ILE A 54 -32.86 -2.26 -11.56
C ILE A 54 -33.49 -1.36 -10.49
N LEU A 55 -34.79 -1.06 -10.62
CA LEU A 55 -35.50 -0.28 -9.61
C LEU A 55 -35.57 -1.01 -8.27
N GLU A 56 -35.72 -2.34 -8.28
CA GLU A 56 -35.69 -3.15 -7.06
C GLU A 56 -34.31 -3.13 -6.40
N GLU A 57 -33.23 -3.21 -7.17
CA GLU A 57 -31.85 -3.08 -6.67
C GLU A 57 -31.61 -1.70 -6.03
N LEU A 58 -32.03 -0.62 -6.70
CA LEU A 58 -31.95 0.74 -6.16
C LEU A 58 -32.80 0.92 -4.89
N MET A 59 -33.95 0.25 -4.80
CA MET A 59 -34.79 0.24 -3.60
C MET A 59 -34.14 -0.52 -2.44
N LYS A 60 -33.50 -1.68 -2.69
CA LYS A 60 -32.79 -2.46 -1.66
C LYS A 60 -31.67 -1.67 -1.00
N VAL A 61 -30.95 -0.86 -1.78
CA VAL A 61 -29.92 0.06 -1.27
C VAL A 61 -30.54 1.29 -0.57
N GLY A 62 -31.83 1.55 -0.82
CA GLY A 62 -32.56 2.67 -0.25
C GLY A 62 -32.29 3.99 -0.99
N LEU A 63 -32.02 3.96 -2.29
CA LEU A 63 -31.75 5.15 -3.11
C LEU A 63 -33.04 5.76 -3.67
N ILE A 64 -34.07 4.94 -3.85
CA ILE A 64 -35.39 5.35 -4.36
C ILE A 64 -36.50 4.75 -3.50
N ARG A 65 -37.74 5.20 -3.73
CA ARG A 65 -38.97 4.66 -3.12
C ARG A 65 -40.03 4.39 -4.17
N LYS A 66 -40.89 3.42 -3.89
CA LYS A 66 -42.08 3.10 -4.69
C LYS A 66 -43.34 3.62 -4.01
N LYS A 67 -44.19 4.33 -4.74
CA LYS A 67 -45.55 4.69 -4.36
C LYS A 67 -46.51 3.60 -4.89
N PRO A 68 -47.43 3.08 -4.08
CA PRO A 68 -48.35 2.01 -4.48
C PRO A 68 -49.52 2.56 -5.30
N THR A 69 -49.25 3.09 -6.49
CA THR A 69 -50.25 3.54 -7.47
C THR A 69 -50.45 2.49 -8.58
N ARG A 70 -51.47 2.69 -9.43
CA ARG A 70 -51.71 1.86 -10.62
C ARG A 70 -51.62 2.71 -11.90
N PRO A 71 -50.55 2.59 -12.71
CA PRO A 71 -49.32 1.83 -12.45
C PRO A 71 -48.45 2.47 -11.35
N ALA A 72 -47.51 1.70 -10.79
CA ALA A 72 -46.66 2.15 -9.69
C ALA A 72 -45.74 3.30 -10.12
N ILE A 73 -45.58 4.29 -9.24
CA ILE A 73 -44.69 5.43 -9.43
C ILE A 73 -43.46 5.25 -8.54
N TYR A 74 -42.29 5.55 -9.09
CA TYR A 74 -41.01 5.51 -8.39
C TYR A 74 -40.52 6.94 -8.19
N ARG A 75 -39.92 7.21 -7.03
CA ARG A 75 -39.43 8.52 -6.63
C ARG A 75 -38.02 8.43 -6.08
N SER A 76 -37.14 9.35 -6.49
CA SER A 76 -35.83 9.50 -5.88
C SER A 76 -35.95 10.06 -4.46
N LEU A 77 -35.00 9.70 -3.60
CA LEU A 77 -34.77 10.45 -2.37
C LEU A 77 -34.01 11.74 -2.67
N GLU A 78 -34.00 12.67 -1.73
CA GLU A 78 -33.17 13.87 -1.83
C GLU A 78 -31.69 13.49 -2.05
N PRO A 79 -30.95 14.19 -2.93
CA PRO A 79 -29.59 13.83 -3.32
C PRO A 79 -28.66 13.54 -2.14
N GLU A 80 -28.71 14.35 -1.08
CA GLU A 80 -27.92 14.16 0.13
C GLU A 80 -28.21 12.81 0.82
N LYS A 81 -29.49 12.41 0.85
CA LYS A 81 -29.92 11.14 1.44
C LYS A 81 -29.53 9.96 0.57
N VAL A 82 -29.60 10.11 -0.76
CA VAL A 82 -29.09 9.11 -1.71
C VAL A 82 -27.61 8.87 -1.45
N MET A 83 -26.81 9.93 -1.33
CA MET A 83 -25.37 9.83 -1.03
C MET A 83 -25.08 9.21 0.34
N LYS A 84 -25.81 9.62 1.38
CA LYS A 84 -25.69 9.02 2.71
C LYS A 84 -25.97 7.51 2.70
N ASN A 85 -27.04 7.09 2.01
CA ASN A 85 -27.42 5.68 1.94
C ASN A 85 -26.42 4.87 1.12
N LEU A 86 -25.94 5.41 -0.01
CA LEU A 86 -24.93 4.75 -0.84
C LEU A 86 -23.61 4.57 -0.08
N MET A 87 -23.14 5.60 0.63
CA MET A 87 -21.95 5.49 1.49
C MET A 87 -22.12 4.43 2.58
N LYS A 88 -23.28 4.40 3.25
CA LYS A 88 -23.57 3.40 4.28
C LYS A 88 -23.56 1.97 3.70
N TYR A 89 -24.18 1.79 2.53
CA TYR A 89 -24.22 0.51 1.84
C TYR A 89 -22.81 0.04 1.44
N LYS A 90 -22.00 0.91 0.83
CA LYS A 90 -20.62 0.59 0.45
C LYS A 90 -19.74 0.28 1.65
N LYS A 91 -19.85 1.05 2.73
CA LYS A 91 -19.13 0.77 3.98
C LYS A 91 -19.49 -0.61 4.54
N LYS A 92 -20.78 -0.96 4.56
CA LYS A 92 -21.24 -2.28 5.02
C LYS A 92 -20.65 -3.40 4.16
N LYS A 93 -20.71 -3.27 2.84
CA LYS A 93 -20.19 -4.27 1.90
C LYS A 93 -18.67 -4.48 2.05
N LEU A 94 -17.90 -3.38 2.14
CA LEU A 94 -16.46 -3.47 2.35
C LEU A 94 -16.10 -4.14 3.68
N LEU A 95 -16.84 -3.86 4.76
CA LEU A 95 -16.64 -4.54 6.04
C LEU A 95 -16.96 -6.03 5.95
N GLU A 96 -18.01 -6.42 5.24
CA GLU A 96 -18.35 -7.82 5.00
C GLU A 96 -17.26 -8.54 4.19
N GLU A 97 -16.76 -7.91 3.11
CA GLU A 97 -15.66 -8.44 2.30
C GLU A 97 -14.35 -8.58 3.11
N MET A 98 -14.03 -7.60 3.97
CA MET A 98 -12.87 -7.66 4.86
C MET A 98 -12.97 -8.79 5.89
N ASN A 99 -14.16 -9.00 6.46
CA ASN A 99 -14.38 -10.09 7.42
C ASN A 99 -14.21 -11.45 6.75
N LEU A 100 -14.80 -11.64 5.57
CA LEU A 100 -14.64 -12.87 4.80
C LEU A 100 -13.16 -13.13 4.49
N LEU A 101 -12.44 -12.10 4.01
CA LEU A 101 -11.01 -12.22 3.73
C LEU A 101 -10.20 -12.65 4.97
N LYS A 102 -10.57 -12.13 6.15
CA LYS A 102 -9.91 -12.49 7.40
C LYS A 102 -10.19 -13.94 7.80
N GLU A 103 -11.44 -14.37 7.73
CA GLU A 103 -11.88 -15.73 8.06
C GLU A 103 -11.21 -16.75 7.14
N GLU A 104 -11.27 -16.55 5.83
CA GLU A 104 -10.62 -17.39 4.82
C GLU A 104 -9.09 -17.38 4.99
N GLY A 105 -8.50 -16.22 5.31
CA GLY A 105 -7.07 -16.12 5.57
C GLY A 105 -6.60 -16.93 6.78
N GLU A 106 -7.37 -16.90 7.88
CA GLU A 106 -7.10 -17.72 9.08
C GLU A 106 -7.19 -19.23 8.77
N GLU A 107 -8.19 -19.64 7.97
CA GLU A 107 -8.32 -21.04 7.55
C GLU A 107 -7.17 -21.49 6.64
N ILE A 108 -6.80 -20.66 5.65
CA ILE A 108 -5.64 -20.91 4.80
C ILE A 108 -4.37 -21.06 5.63
N PHE A 109 -4.12 -20.17 6.60
CA PHE A 109 -2.95 -20.29 7.48
C PHE A 109 -2.96 -21.58 8.29
N LYS A 110 -4.11 -21.95 8.86
CA LYS A 110 -4.26 -23.19 9.63
C LYS A 110 -3.97 -24.42 8.75
N ILE A 111 -4.48 -24.46 7.52
CA ILE A 111 -4.18 -25.52 6.55
C ILE A 111 -2.67 -25.56 6.28
N LEU A 112 -2.05 -24.43 5.95
CA LEU A 112 -0.63 -24.37 5.63
C LEU A 112 0.29 -24.70 6.83
N GLU A 113 -0.13 -24.44 8.06
CA GLU A 113 0.61 -24.85 9.26
C GLU A 113 0.69 -26.37 9.39
N THR A 114 -0.37 -27.12 9.05
CA THR A 114 -0.32 -28.60 9.06
C THR A 114 0.75 -29.14 8.11
N TYR A 115 0.95 -28.49 6.95
CA TYR A 115 2.01 -28.83 5.99
C TYR A 115 3.42 -28.41 6.45
N LYS A 116 3.56 -27.45 7.36
CA LYS A 116 4.87 -27.12 7.96
C LYS A 116 5.34 -28.22 8.91
N HIS A 117 4.42 -28.93 9.56
CA HIS A 117 4.76 -29.98 10.54
C HIS A 117 5.14 -31.32 9.90
N GLU A 118 4.68 -31.65 8.69
CA GLU A 118 5.06 -32.89 7.99
C GLU A 118 6.44 -32.82 7.30
N LYS A 119 7.02 -31.61 7.14
CA LYS A 119 8.42 -31.43 6.69
C LYS A 119 9.35 -31.11 7.87
N THR A 120 9.49 -32.04 8.79
CA THR A 120 10.72 -32.14 9.60
C THR A 120 11.90 -32.31 8.64
N THR A 121 12.82 -31.33 8.64
CA THR A 121 13.97 -31.09 7.72
C THR A 121 13.79 -30.05 6.59
N THR A 122 12.90 -29.08 6.72
CA THR A 122 13.12 -27.81 5.99
C THR A 122 14.07 -26.93 6.79
N THR A 123 15.36 -27.01 6.45
CA THR A 123 16.31 -25.94 6.75
C THR A 123 15.64 -24.62 6.37
N HIS A 124 15.33 -23.77 7.35
CA HIS A 124 14.94 -22.40 7.03
C HIS A 124 16.06 -21.86 6.13
N PRO A 125 15.74 -21.34 4.93
CA PRO A 125 16.76 -20.84 4.03
C PRO A 125 17.62 -19.84 4.81
N ILE A 126 18.95 -19.99 4.71
CA ILE A 126 19.89 -19.16 5.48
C ILE A 126 19.64 -17.67 5.16
N PHE A 127 19.16 -17.38 3.96
CA PHE A 127 18.76 -16.08 3.48
C PHE A 127 17.75 -16.20 2.34
N GLU A 128 17.08 -15.09 2.02
CA GLU A 128 16.23 -14.91 0.85
C GLU A 128 16.86 -13.86 -0.09
N ILE A 129 16.73 -14.07 -1.40
CA ILE A 129 17.17 -13.12 -2.43
C ILE A 129 15.95 -12.32 -2.88
N LEU A 130 16.07 -11.00 -2.85
CA LEU A 130 15.04 -10.05 -3.29
C LEU A 130 15.58 -9.15 -4.39
N SER A 131 14.69 -8.66 -5.24
CA SER A 131 15.01 -7.60 -6.19
C SER A 131 15.31 -6.27 -5.46
N GLY A 132 16.29 -5.55 -5.96
CA GLY A 132 16.63 -4.20 -5.54
C GLY A 132 15.55 -3.17 -5.91
N GLY A 133 15.74 -1.92 -5.46
CA GLY A 133 14.76 -0.86 -5.65
C GLY A 133 13.60 -0.96 -4.66
N GLU A 134 12.36 -0.78 -5.12
CA GLU A 134 11.18 -0.62 -4.27
C GLU A 134 10.94 -1.78 -3.29
N VAL A 135 11.21 -3.03 -3.73
CA VAL A 135 11.06 -4.23 -2.89
C VAL A 135 12.06 -4.18 -1.72
N SER A 136 13.34 -3.95 -2.02
CA SER A 136 14.38 -3.82 -1.00
C SER A 136 14.16 -2.63 -0.05
N GLU A 137 13.63 -1.51 -0.55
CA GLU A 137 13.29 -0.35 0.27
C GLU A 137 12.09 -0.62 1.19
N ALA A 138 11.09 -1.38 0.71
CA ALA A 138 9.96 -1.79 1.53
C ALA A 138 10.38 -2.68 2.70
N GLU A 139 11.27 -3.64 2.46
CA GLU A 139 11.85 -4.46 3.53
C GLU A 139 12.73 -3.62 4.47
N THR A 140 13.53 -2.70 3.93
CA THR A 140 14.34 -1.77 4.76
C THR A 140 13.46 -0.94 5.70
N ARG A 141 12.32 -0.40 5.22
CA ARG A 141 11.34 0.30 6.08
C ARG A 141 10.78 -0.62 7.17
N LYS A 142 10.48 -1.88 6.86
CA LYS A 142 10.02 -2.85 7.87
C LYS A 142 11.08 -3.07 8.95
N ILE A 143 12.35 -3.20 8.58
CA ILE A 143 13.47 -3.31 9.53
C ILE A 143 13.53 -2.07 10.43
N TYR A 144 13.43 -0.86 9.86
CA TYR A 144 13.50 0.38 10.64
C TYR A 144 12.35 0.50 11.65
N ARG A 145 11.13 0.11 11.24
CA ARG A 145 9.94 0.12 12.12
C ARG A 145 10.06 -0.87 13.26
N LYS A 146 10.61 -2.07 13.01
CA LYS A 146 10.76 -3.13 14.01
C LYS A 146 11.97 -2.97 14.93
N ALA A 147 12.96 -2.16 14.54
CA ALA A 147 14.16 -1.93 15.32
C ALA A 147 13.85 -1.40 16.73
N ARG A 148 14.49 -1.99 17.74
CA ARG A 148 14.26 -1.73 19.17
C ARG A 148 15.45 -1.06 19.86
N ASN A 149 16.67 -1.54 19.58
CA ASN A 149 17.85 -1.14 20.35
C ASN A 149 18.86 -0.37 19.49
N ASN A 150 19.16 -0.92 18.32
CA ASN A 150 20.16 -0.39 17.42
C ASN A 150 19.68 -0.54 15.97
N LEU A 151 20.12 0.42 15.16
CA LEU A 151 19.97 0.38 13.72
C LEU A 151 21.32 0.77 13.11
N LYS A 152 21.94 -0.16 12.41
CA LYS A 152 23.26 0.00 11.81
C LYS A 152 23.11 -0.02 10.30
N ILE A 153 23.49 1.07 9.63
CA ILE A 153 23.28 1.27 8.19
C ILE A 153 24.62 1.50 7.52
N ILE A 154 24.88 0.79 6.43
CA ILE A 154 26.06 0.95 5.57
C ILE A 154 25.55 1.32 4.18
N SER A 155 25.92 2.49 3.69
CA SER A 155 25.49 2.98 2.39
C SER A 155 26.62 3.69 1.67
N GLY A 156 26.55 3.79 0.34
CA GLY A 156 27.48 4.63 -0.41
C GLY A 156 27.18 6.11 -0.16
N VAL A 157 26.11 6.57 -0.79
CA VAL A 157 25.62 7.96 -0.72
C VAL A 157 24.25 8.09 -0.05
N PHE A 158 23.61 6.97 0.31
CA PHE A 158 22.29 6.91 0.95
C PHE A 158 21.17 7.63 0.17
N GLU A 159 21.10 7.38 -1.14
CA GLU A 159 20.09 7.96 -2.06
C GLU A 159 18.64 7.74 -1.64
N TYR A 160 18.34 6.58 -1.04
CA TYR A 160 16.99 6.21 -0.61
C TYR A 160 16.58 6.85 0.74
N LEU A 161 17.44 7.66 1.37
CA LEU A 161 17.13 8.34 2.63
C LEU A 161 15.77 9.07 2.63
N PRO A 162 15.37 9.81 1.56
CA PRO A 162 14.06 10.48 1.54
C PRO A 162 12.88 9.52 1.70
N HIS A 163 12.99 8.27 1.26
CA HIS A 163 11.92 7.27 1.30
C HIS A 163 11.82 6.52 2.64
N VAL A 164 12.79 6.73 3.54
CA VAL A 164 12.89 6.05 4.83
C VAL A 164 13.10 7.01 6.00
N MET A 165 13.02 8.32 5.74
CA MET A 165 13.32 9.37 6.72
C MET A 165 12.33 9.33 7.90
N ASP A 166 11.04 9.16 7.63
CA ASP A 166 10.01 9.13 8.65
C ASP A 166 10.22 7.95 9.61
N GLU A 167 10.57 6.78 9.08
CA GLU A 167 10.89 5.61 9.89
C GLU A 167 12.14 5.80 10.76
N LEU A 168 13.17 6.50 10.25
CA LEU A 168 14.36 6.84 11.03
C LEU A 168 14.04 7.82 12.15
N ILE A 169 13.24 8.85 11.87
CA ILE A 169 12.77 9.81 12.88
C ILE A 169 11.98 9.07 13.97
N ASP A 170 11.07 8.18 13.58
CA ASP A 170 10.28 7.42 14.54
C ASP A 170 11.14 6.41 15.32
N ALA A 171 12.13 5.77 14.70
CA ALA A 171 13.10 4.94 15.40
C ALA A 171 13.88 5.76 16.44
N LYS A 172 14.32 6.96 16.08
CA LYS A 172 14.99 7.88 17.02
C LYS A 172 14.09 8.27 18.18
N LYS A 173 12.81 8.59 17.93
CA LYS A 173 11.80 8.89 18.98
C LYS A 173 11.59 7.70 19.93
N ARG A 174 11.67 6.47 19.42
CA ARG A 174 11.63 5.23 20.23
C ARG A 174 12.91 4.98 21.04
N GLY A 175 13.94 5.82 20.90
CA GLY A 175 15.21 5.67 21.60
C GLY A 175 16.20 4.70 20.93
N VAL A 176 15.94 4.28 19.68
CA VAL A 176 16.85 3.41 18.93
C VAL A 176 18.15 4.16 18.62
N LYS A 177 19.30 3.52 18.88
CA LYS A 177 20.62 4.08 18.52
C LYS A 177 20.91 3.84 17.04
N ILE A 178 20.91 4.92 16.26
CA ILE A 178 21.09 4.87 14.81
C ILE A 178 22.54 5.24 14.46
N LYS A 179 23.23 4.35 13.75
CA LYS A 179 24.60 4.53 13.28
C LYS A 179 24.67 4.32 11.77
N VAL A 180 25.28 5.26 11.05
CA VAL A 180 25.34 5.27 9.59
C VAL A 180 26.78 5.38 9.12
N ILE A 181 27.19 4.47 8.24
CA ILE A 181 28.48 4.49 7.53
C ILE A 181 28.23 4.91 6.09
N LEU A 182 28.95 5.93 5.62
CA LEU A 182 28.91 6.44 4.25
C LEU A 182 30.28 6.28 3.56
N LYS A 183 30.31 6.23 2.24
CA LYS A 183 31.56 6.19 1.46
C LYS A 183 32.16 7.60 1.33
N LYS A 184 33.41 7.80 1.75
CA LYS A 184 34.10 9.10 1.75
C LYS A 184 34.38 9.64 0.34
N ASN A 185 34.92 8.78 -0.53
CA ASN A 185 35.45 9.20 -1.83
C ASN A 185 34.43 9.02 -2.96
N VAL A 186 33.41 9.89 -2.96
CA VAL A 186 32.39 9.93 -4.00
C VAL A 186 32.88 10.72 -5.21
N LYS A 187 32.94 10.07 -6.38
CA LYS A 187 33.62 10.63 -7.58
C LYS A 187 32.83 11.72 -8.30
N ASP A 188 31.52 11.57 -8.47
CA ASP A 188 30.71 12.48 -9.29
C ASP A 188 30.02 13.60 -8.47
N LYS A 189 29.76 14.74 -9.13
CA LYS A 189 29.21 15.95 -8.50
C LYS A 189 27.80 15.74 -7.93
N ARG A 190 26.96 14.94 -8.59
CA ARG A 190 25.58 14.66 -8.15
C ARG A 190 25.61 13.89 -6.84
N SER A 191 26.39 12.82 -6.78
CA SER A 191 26.54 11.99 -5.60
C SER A 191 27.13 12.76 -4.41
N LYS A 192 28.07 13.69 -4.63
CA LYS A 192 28.56 14.61 -3.58
C LYS A 192 27.45 15.51 -3.02
N MET A 193 26.59 16.05 -3.90
CA MET A 193 25.46 16.88 -3.49
C MET A 193 24.44 16.07 -2.66
N ILE A 194 24.12 14.85 -3.10
CA ILE A 194 23.23 13.94 -2.37
C ILE A 194 23.81 13.62 -0.99
N GLN A 195 25.09 13.26 -0.93
CA GLN A 195 25.77 12.94 0.32
C GLN A 195 25.77 14.12 1.31
N ASN A 196 26.05 15.34 0.85
CA ASN A 196 25.98 16.53 1.71
C ASN A 196 24.58 16.75 2.29
N ASN A 197 23.54 16.56 1.48
CA ASN A 197 22.15 16.64 1.92
C ASN A 197 21.81 15.54 2.95
N VAL A 198 22.27 14.32 2.70
CA VAL A 198 22.13 13.17 3.61
C VAL A 198 22.77 13.46 4.96
N ILE A 199 24.03 13.90 4.98
CA ILE A 199 24.75 14.23 6.22
C ILE A 199 24.01 15.32 7.00
N SER A 200 23.62 16.41 6.32
CA SER A 200 22.86 17.51 6.93
C SER A 200 21.58 17.02 7.61
N LYS A 201 20.80 16.16 6.91
CA LYS A 201 19.56 15.60 7.44
C LYS A 201 19.78 14.62 8.59
N LEU A 202 20.89 13.89 8.61
CA LEU A 202 21.18 12.89 9.62
C LEU A 202 21.81 13.46 10.91
N ASN A 203 22.36 14.68 10.88
CA ASN A 203 23.10 15.29 12.00
C ASN A 203 22.42 15.18 13.38
N ASN A 204 21.08 15.24 13.44
CA ASN A 204 20.32 15.15 14.70
C ASN A 204 19.64 13.80 14.93
N ILE A 205 19.74 12.88 13.97
CA ILE A 205 19.01 11.61 13.95
C ILE A 205 19.96 10.45 14.23
N ALA A 206 21.15 10.47 13.63
CA ALA A 206 22.09 9.36 13.65
C ALA A 206 23.54 9.82 13.86
N GLU A 207 24.35 8.94 14.44
CA GLU A 207 25.81 9.09 14.37
C GLU A 207 26.26 8.69 12.96
N VAL A 208 27.02 9.55 12.29
CA VAL A 208 27.50 9.30 10.93
C VAL A 208 29.02 9.20 10.93
N ARG A 209 29.55 8.13 10.31
CA ARG A 209 30.97 7.98 9.98
C ARG A 209 31.12 7.80 8.48
N MET A 210 32.28 8.19 7.98
CA MET A 210 32.65 7.95 6.58
C MET A 210 33.82 6.97 6.57
N VAL A 211 33.90 6.13 5.53
CA VAL A 211 34.99 5.17 5.29
C VAL A 211 35.41 5.23 3.82
N ASP A 212 36.63 4.81 3.49
CA ASP A 212 37.10 4.85 2.10
C ASP A 212 36.31 3.92 1.16
N ASP A 213 35.89 2.75 1.65
CA ASP A 213 35.15 1.78 0.85
C ASP A 213 34.03 1.04 1.61
N THR A 214 33.00 0.64 0.86
CA THR A 214 31.80 -0.05 1.36
C THR A 214 31.46 -1.23 0.43
N PRO A 215 32.27 -2.30 0.37
CA PRO A 215 32.06 -3.41 -0.56
C PRO A 215 30.75 -4.15 -0.29
N LEU A 216 30.30 -4.21 0.97
CA LEU A 216 28.95 -4.60 1.33
C LEU A 216 28.19 -3.38 1.86
N ARG A 217 26.96 -3.23 1.41
CA ARG A 217 26.00 -2.21 1.86
C ARG A 217 24.80 -2.90 2.45
N GLY A 218 24.04 -2.20 3.29
CA GLY A 218 22.87 -2.79 3.90
C GLY A 218 22.43 -2.14 5.20
N THR A 219 21.45 -2.76 5.82
CA THR A 219 20.93 -2.40 7.15
C THR A 219 20.92 -3.63 8.03
N ILE A 220 21.29 -3.45 9.30
CA ILE A 220 21.12 -4.43 10.36
C ILE A 220 20.19 -3.83 11.41
N GLY A 221 19.09 -4.51 11.72
CA GLY A 221 18.17 -4.16 12.79
C GLY A 221 17.95 -5.35 13.69
N ASN A 222 18.43 -5.27 14.94
CA ASN A 222 18.27 -6.33 15.94
C ASN A 222 18.71 -7.73 15.46
N ASP A 223 17.76 -8.53 14.98
CA ASP A 223 17.82 -9.93 14.60
C ASP A 223 17.69 -10.17 13.09
N ILE A 224 17.66 -9.10 12.29
CA ILE A 224 17.55 -9.17 10.83
C ILE A 224 18.59 -8.28 10.15
N CYS A 225 19.12 -8.73 9.02
CA CYS A 225 19.92 -7.90 8.13
C CYS A 225 19.44 -7.99 6.68
N ILE A 226 19.51 -6.87 5.97
CA ILE A 226 19.40 -6.79 4.52
C ILE A 226 20.73 -6.26 3.98
N LEU A 227 21.30 -6.92 2.98
CA LEU A 227 22.62 -6.57 2.44
C LEU A 227 22.67 -6.72 0.93
N SER A 228 23.56 -5.97 0.30
CA SER A 228 23.83 -5.99 -1.14
C SER A 228 25.32 -5.79 -1.38
N VAL A 229 25.84 -6.37 -2.44
CA VAL A 229 27.24 -6.16 -2.88
C VAL A 229 27.32 -4.86 -3.70
N ASP A 230 28.38 -4.09 -3.52
CA ASP A 230 28.66 -2.93 -4.38
C ASP A 230 29.23 -3.37 -5.73
N GLU A 231 28.37 -3.57 -6.72
CA GLU A 231 28.75 -3.86 -8.11
C GLU A 231 28.94 -2.58 -8.96
N GLY A 232 28.94 -1.39 -8.33
CA GLY A 232 29.04 -0.12 -9.04
C GLY A 232 27.71 0.32 -9.69
N LYS A 233 27.78 0.80 -10.94
CA LYS A 233 26.61 1.34 -11.67
C LYS A 233 25.80 0.20 -12.29
N VAL A 234 25.02 -0.47 -11.47
CA VAL A 234 23.98 -1.43 -11.89
C VAL A 234 22.60 -0.77 -11.81
N ILE A 235 21.69 -1.12 -12.73
CA ILE A 235 20.32 -0.61 -12.73
C ILE A 235 19.61 -1.10 -11.45
N PRO A 236 18.90 -0.25 -10.68
CA PRO A 236 18.40 -0.63 -9.35
C PRO A 236 17.58 -1.93 -9.27
N PHE A 237 16.80 -2.27 -10.30
CA PHE A 237 15.98 -3.49 -10.34
C PHE A 237 16.76 -4.76 -10.72
N GLU A 238 17.96 -4.62 -11.28
CA GLU A 238 18.88 -5.73 -11.58
C GLU A 238 19.77 -6.06 -10.38
N LYS A 239 19.75 -5.22 -9.33
CA LYS A 239 20.49 -5.50 -8.10
C LYS A 239 19.79 -6.58 -7.30
N GLU A 240 20.56 -7.55 -6.83
CA GLU A 240 20.09 -8.51 -5.85
C GLU A 240 20.41 -8.01 -4.44
N VAL A 241 19.45 -8.16 -3.54
CA VAL A 241 19.66 -7.95 -2.11
C VAL A 241 19.34 -9.23 -1.36
N ILE A 242 20.14 -9.51 -0.34
CA ILE A 242 20.00 -10.67 0.52
C ILE A 242 19.37 -10.19 1.82
N ILE A 243 18.26 -10.81 2.22
CA ILE A 243 17.66 -10.61 3.55
C ILE A 243 17.79 -11.88 4.38
N SER A 244 18.09 -11.75 5.67
CA SER A 244 18.28 -12.89 6.55
C SER A 244 17.98 -12.56 8.00
N GLU A 245 17.26 -13.47 8.64
CA GLU A 245 17.05 -13.54 10.10
C GLU A 245 17.96 -14.60 10.75
N ASN A 246 18.91 -15.18 10.01
CA ASN A 246 19.82 -16.19 10.55
C ASN A 246 20.77 -15.54 11.57
N PRO A 247 20.78 -15.98 12.84
CA PRO A 247 21.57 -15.32 13.89
C PRO A 247 23.08 -15.29 13.63
N LYS A 248 23.62 -16.27 12.88
CA LYS A 248 25.05 -16.30 12.53
C LYS A 248 25.38 -15.28 11.45
N LEU A 249 24.52 -15.13 10.43
CA LEU A 249 24.72 -14.15 9.36
C LEU A 249 24.55 -12.72 9.88
N VAL A 250 23.52 -12.47 10.70
CA VAL A 250 23.29 -11.17 11.34
C VAL A 250 24.47 -10.80 12.25
N ARG A 251 25.03 -11.78 12.97
CA ARG A 251 26.25 -11.57 13.79
C ARG A 251 27.47 -11.25 12.92
N ALA A 252 27.68 -11.97 11.82
CA ALA A 252 28.77 -11.69 10.88
C ALA A 252 28.65 -10.27 10.31
N MET A 253 27.45 -9.84 9.92
CA MET A 253 27.19 -8.48 9.45
C MET A 253 27.42 -7.43 10.54
N ASN A 254 27.08 -7.73 11.80
CA ASN A 254 27.43 -6.85 12.92
C ASN A 254 28.94 -6.68 13.08
N HIS A 255 29.72 -7.77 13.00
CA HIS A 255 31.18 -7.70 13.07
C HIS A 255 31.77 -6.90 11.90
N TYR A 256 31.24 -7.08 10.69
CA TYR A 256 31.62 -6.29 9.53
C TYR A 256 31.34 -4.80 9.74
N PHE A 257 30.15 -4.45 10.24
CA PHE A 257 29.82 -3.07 10.58
C PHE A 257 30.78 -2.50 11.62
N ASP A 258 31.04 -3.23 12.71
CA ASP A 258 31.88 -2.75 13.81
C ASP A 258 33.33 -2.56 13.36
N LEU A 259 33.83 -3.40 12.45
CA LEU A 259 35.15 -3.24 11.81
C LEU A 259 35.24 -1.93 11.02
N LEU A 260 34.27 -1.64 10.16
CA LEU A 260 34.22 -0.39 9.41
C LEU A 260 34.03 0.81 10.35
N TRP A 261 33.17 0.68 11.36
CA TRP A 261 32.91 1.73 12.32
C TRP A 261 34.17 2.10 13.10
N GLY A 262 34.98 1.10 13.49
CA GLY A 262 36.24 1.30 14.22
C GLY A 262 37.37 1.89 13.38
N ASN A 263 37.29 1.82 12.05
CA ASN A 263 38.31 2.32 11.11
C ASN A 263 37.71 3.33 10.11
N PRO A 264 37.26 4.52 10.58
CA PRO A 264 36.69 5.57 9.74
C PRO A 264 37.72 6.26 8.82
#